data_AF-V5GHY1-F1
#
_entry.id   AF-V5GHY1-F1
#
_cell.length_a   1.000
_cell.length_b   1.000
_cell.length_c   1.000
_cell.angle_alpha   90.00
_cell.angle_beta   90.00
_cell.angle_gamma   90.00
#
_symmetry.space_group_name_H-M   'P 1'
#
loop_
_entity.id
_entity.type
_entity.pdbx_description
1 polymer ?
#
loop_
_entity_poly.entity_id
_entity_poly.type
_entity_poly.pdbx_seq_one_letter_code
_entity_poly.pdbx_strand_id
1 'polypeptide(L)'
;EKVVYPINVCRNAARAASLTDNVLVSDIQLMPSENLAQKFWDMMNAFKYADCPNKVFVIPIFEVESTVDIPRTKKELVQLIKEKKAVYFHKMICTHCQRFPGIEGWMETDPGDSIKPLLTAKREVPFHRWEPIYIGTKSEPFYNEKLSWEGLQDKMLQMLEMCLIGYKFVILDGPFLVHWPGIKKTKTKDE
;
A
#
# COMPACT_ATOMS: atom_id res chain seq x y z
N GLU A 1 20.41 10.47 -26.24
CA GLU A 1 19.84 9.22 -25.72
C GLU A 1 18.98 9.54 -24.50
N LYS A 2 17.69 9.17 -24.47
CA LYS A 2 16.84 9.37 -23.28
C LYS A 2 17.15 8.22 -22.32
N VAL A 3 17.82 8.49 -21.20
CA VAL A 3 18.08 7.49 -20.16
C VAL A 3 16.76 7.16 -19.49
N VAL A 4 16.41 5.88 -19.44
CA VAL A 4 15.18 5.42 -18.78
C VAL A 4 15.42 5.34 -17.28
N TYR A 5 14.50 5.88 -16.48
CA TYR A 5 14.61 5.85 -15.01
C TYR A 5 14.59 4.40 -14.49
N PRO A 6 15.66 3.93 -13.80
CA PRO A 6 15.80 2.52 -13.42
C PRO A 6 15.07 2.22 -12.11
N ILE A 7 13.76 2.45 -12.07
CA ILE A 7 12.96 2.45 -10.83
C ILE A 7 13.13 1.18 -9.98
N ASN A 8 13.15 0.00 -10.61
CA ASN A 8 13.29 -1.26 -9.87
C ASN A 8 14.69 -1.50 -9.33
N VAL A 9 15.75 -1.05 -10.02
CA VAL A 9 17.12 -1.06 -9.49
C VAL A 9 17.18 -0.17 -8.25
N CYS A 10 16.61 1.04 -8.32
CA CYS A 10 16.56 1.96 -7.17
C CYS A 10 15.80 1.35 -5.98
N ARG A 11 14.65 0.70 -6.21
CA ARG A 11 13.89 0.02 -5.15
C ARG A 11 14.68 -1.11 -4.51
N ASN A 12 15.33 -1.95 -5.31
CA ASN A 12 16.13 -3.07 -4.83
C ASN A 12 17.33 -2.58 -4.00
N ALA A 13 18.04 -1.57 -4.51
CA ALA A 13 19.17 -0.96 -3.81
C ALA A 13 18.74 -0.33 -2.47
N ALA A 14 17.64 0.42 -2.46
CA ALA A 14 17.10 1.02 -1.24
C ALA A 14 16.70 -0.04 -0.20
N ARG A 15 16.03 -1.13 -0.63
CA ARG A 15 15.66 -2.23 0.27
C ARG A 15 16.88 -2.95 0.86
N ALA A 16 17.89 -3.22 0.02
CA ALA A 16 19.13 -3.86 0.45
C ALA A 16 19.91 -2.99 1.44
N ALA A 17 19.93 -1.67 1.24
CA ALA A 17 20.61 -0.70 2.08
C ALA A 17 19.81 -0.29 3.34
N SER A 18 18.57 -0.75 3.51
CA SER A 18 17.76 -0.42 4.70
C SER A 18 18.49 -0.82 5.98
N LEU A 19 18.44 0.03 7.01
CA LEU A 19 19.05 -0.25 8.32
C LEU A 19 18.17 -1.16 9.18
N THR A 20 16.87 -1.18 8.92
CA THR A 20 15.88 -1.98 9.66
C THR A 20 15.46 -3.21 8.86
N ASP A 21 15.05 -4.26 9.58
CA ASP A 21 14.54 -5.48 8.95
C ASP A 21 13.19 -5.26 8.29
N ASN A 22 12.32 -4.45 8.90
CA ASN A 22 11.06 -4.06 8.30
C ASN A 22 11.22 -2.87 7.36
N VAL A 23 10.63 -2.98 6.17
CA VAL A 23 10.71 -1.98 5.11
C VAL A 23 9.31 -1.68 4.57
N LEU A 24 8.93 -0.40 4.57
CA LEU A 24 7.75 0.10 3.89
C LEU A 24 8.10 0.47 2.44
N VAL A 25 7.57 -0.28 1.47
CA VAL A 25 7.81 -0.04 0.04
C VAL A 25 6.84 1.03 -0.52
N SER A 26 7.09 2.30 -0.23
CA SER A 26 6.19 3.41 -0.60
C SER A 26 6.68 4.23 -1.80
N ASP A 27 5.73 4.82 -2.54
CA ASP A 27 6.02 5.87 -3.51
C ASP A 27 6.14 7.24 -2.80
N ILE A 28 6.89 8.18 -3.38
CA ILE A 28 7.19 9.49 -2.75
C ILE A 28 5.95 10.36 -2.51
N GLN A 29 4.89 10.15 -3.29
CA GLN A 29 3.63 10.89 -3.20
C GLN A 29 2.64 10.32 -2.18
N LEU A 30 3.04 9.27 -1.44
CA LEU A 30 2.19 8.59 -0.47
C LEU A 30 2.61 8.98 0.95
N MET A 31 1.74 9.72 1.63
CA MET A 31 1.95 10.16 3.01
C MET A 31 1.31 9.18 3.99
N PRO A 32 2.04 8.67 4.99
CA PRO A 32 1.48 7.75 5.98
C PRO A 32 0.61 8.46 7.01
N SER A 33 -0.39 7.74 7.51
CA SER A 33 -1.17 8.12 8.69
C SER A 33 -0.29 8.32 9.92
N GLU A 34 -0.80 9.03 10.91
CA GLU A 34 -0.05 9.39 12.11
C GLU A 34 0.47 8.17 12.89
N ASN A 35 1.72 8.28 13.36
CA ASN A 35 2.40 7.28 14.19
C ASN A 35 2.43 5.86 13.60
N LEU A 36 2.37 5.72 12.27
CA LEU A 36 2.30 4.44 11.57
C LEU A 36 3.39 3.46 12.01
N ALA A 37 4.65 3.91 12.10
CA ALA A 37 5.77 3.05 12.48
C ALA A 37 5.64 2.51 13.92
N GLN A 38 5.32 3.36 14.88
CA GLN A 38 5.14 2.96 16.29
C GLN A 38 3.95 2.02 16.44
N LYS A 39 2.79 2.40 15.90
CA LYS A 39 1.56 1.59 15.99
C LYS A 39 1.71 0.24 15.27
N PHE A 40 2.50 0.18 14.21
CA PHE A 40 2.80 -1.07 13.53
C PHE A 40 3.63 -1.99 14.42
N TRP A 41 4.65 -1.45 15.10
CA TRP A 41 5.44 -2.19 16.08
C TRP A 41 4.60 -2.71 17.24
N ASP A 42 3.69 -1.90 17.77
CA ASP A 42 2.79 -2.30 18.84
C ASP A 42 1.90 -3.49 18.40
N MET A 43 1.38 -3.44 17.16
CA MET A 43 0.62 -4.53 16.56
C MET A 43 1.46 -5.79 16.36
N MET A 44 2.68 -5.68 15.84
CA MET A 44 3.59 -6.81 15.65
C MET A 44 3.84 -7.57 16.97
N ASN A 45 4.02 -6.83 18.07
CA ASN A 45 4.22 -7.38 19.40
C ASN A 45 2.93 -8.01 19.95
N ALA A 46 1.80 -7.31 19.86
CA ALA A 46 0.52 -7.79 20.38
C ALA A 46 0.03 -9.08 19.70
N PHE A 47 0.21 -9.19 18.37
CA PHE A 47 -0.22 -10.35 17.59
C PHE A 47 0.89 -11.39 17.35
N LYS A 48 2.08 -11.19 17.93
CA LYS A 48 3.24 -12.12 17.86
C LYS A 48 3.58 -12.51 16.42
N TYR A 49 3.71 -11.52 15.55
CA TYR A 49 3.94 -11.78 14.13
C TYR A 49 5.40 -11.96 13.71
N ALA A 50 6.35 -11.76 14.62
CA ALA A 50 7.78 -11.92 14.37
C ALA A 50 8.14 -13.31 13.81
N ASP A 51 7.48 -14.38 14.29
CA ASP A 51 7.83 -15.77 13.99
C ASP A 51 7.11 -16.36 12.77
N CYS A 52 6.33 -15.56 12.05
CA CYS A 52 5.51 -16.08 10.96
C CYS A 52 6.14 -15.75 9.59
N PRO A 53 6.73 -16.73 8.89
CA PRO A 53 7.37 -16.50 7.60
C PRO A 53 6.36 -16.18 6.49
N ASN A 54 6.87 -15.67 5.37
CA ASN A 54 6.16 -15.48 4.11
C ASN A 54 4.86 -14.66 4.26
N LYS A 55 4.99 -13.46 4.81
CA LYS A 55 3.88 -12.50 4.87
C LYS A 55 4.35 -11.09 4.64
N VAL A 56 3.43 -10.25 4.21
CA VAL A 56 3.59 -8.80 4.20
C VAL A 56 2.33 -8.15 4.74
N PHE A 57 2.48 -6.93 5.25
CA PHE A 57 1.40 -6.18 5.85
C PHE A 57 0.99 -5.03 4.94
N VAL A 58 -0.18 -5.16 4.33
CA VAL A 58 -0.68 -4.21 3.35
C VAL A 58 -1.29 -2.99 4.05
N ILE A 59 -0.92 -1.80 3.55
CA ILE A 59 -1.50 -0.53 3.98
C ILE A 59 -2.41 0.01 2.87
N PRO A 60 -3.71 0.16 3.14
CA PRO A 60 -4.65 0.78 2.20
C PRO A 60 -4.26 2.21 1.78
N ILE A 61 -4.56 2.57 0.53
CA ILE A 61 -4.22 3.87 -0.05
C ILE A 61 -5.49 4.62 -0.43
N PHE A 62 -5.52 5.91 -0.13
CA PHE A 62 -6.62 6.81 -0.44
C PHE A 62 -6.12 8.07 -1.14
N GLU A 63 -7.01 8.69 -1.91
CA GLU A 63 -6.85 10.03 -2.45
C GLU A 63 -7.81 10.96 -1.73
N VAL A 64 -7.36 12.18 -1.47
CA VAL A 64 -8.16 13.23 -0.82
C VAL A 64 -8.22 14.45 -1.74
N GLU A 65 -9.31 15.22 -1.67
CA GLU A 65 -9.42 16.47 -2.42
C GLU A 65 -8.26 17.43 -2.08
N SER A 66 -7.78 18.19 -3.06
CA SER A 66 -6.64 19.10 -2.86
C SER A 66 -6.97 20.31 -1.97
N THR A 67 -8.26 20.53 -1.68
CA THR A 67 -8.78 21.62 -0.85
C THR A 67 -8.94 21.24 0.62
N VAL A 68 -8.75 19.97 0.98
CA VAL A 68 -8.84 19.51 2.37
C VAL A 68 -7.45 19.24 2.94
N ASP A 69 -7.35 19.36 4.27
CA ASP A 69 -6.17 18.91 4.98
C ASP A 69 -6.02 17.39 4.88
N ILE A 70 -4.78 16.93 4.83
CA ILE A 70 -4.46 15.50 4.75
C ILE A 70 -4.86 14.86 6.09
N PRO A 71 -5.78 13.88 6.09
CA PRO A 71 -6.23 13.24 7.32
C PRO A 71 -5.06 12.51 7.97
N ARG A 72 -4.93 12.68 9.29
CA ARG A 72 -3.91 12.05 10.11
C ARG A 72 -4.41 10.77 10.76
N THR A 73 -5.71 10.69 11.00
CA THR A 73 -6.37 9.53 11.63
C THR A 73 -7.37 8.85 10.70
N LYS A 74 -7.62 7.55 10.89
CA LYS A 74 -8.62 6.82 10.07
C LYS A 74 -10.03 7.38 10.31
N LYS A 75 -10.31 7.90 11.50
CA LYS A 75 -11.58 8.57 11.81
C LYS A 75 -11.82 9.77 10.90
N GLU A 76 -10.83 10.64 10.76
CA GLU A 76 -10.88 11.79 9.84
C GLU A 76 -11.03 11.35 8.40
N LEU A 77 -10.24 10.37 7.96
CA LEU A 77 -10.33 9.85 6.60
C LEU A 77 -11.73 9.28 6.29
N VAL A 78 -12.29 8.46 7.18
CA VAL A 78 -13.64 7.90 7.02
C VAL A 78 -14.70 9.00 6.99
N GLN A 79 -14.53 10.08 7.76
CA GLN A 79 -15.40 11.25 7.69
C GLN A 79 -15.32 11.93 6.31
N LEU A 80 -14.11 12.13 5.78
CA LEU A 80 -13.92 12.68 4.43
C LEU A 80 -14.52 11.77 3.34
N ILE A 81 -14.44 10.45 3.49
CA ILE A 81 -15.08 9.49 2.59
C ILE A 81 -16.61 9.66 2.61
N LYS A 82 -17.21 9.80 3.80
CA LYS A 82 -18.66 10.05 3.95
C LYS A 82 -19.10 11.38 3.32
N GLU A 83 -18.24 12.40 3.42
CA GLU A 83 -18.43 13.70 2.78
C GLU A 83 -18.13 13.70 1.27
N LYS A 84 -17.70 12.55 0.70
CA LYS A 84 -17.29 12.37 -0.70
C LYS A 84 -16.06 13.20 -1.10
N LYS A 85 -15.24 13.61 -0.13
CA LYS A 85 -13.98 14.35 -0.31
C LYS A 85 -12.74 13.45 -0.32
N ALA A 86 -12.93 12.14 -0.11
CA ALA A 86 -11.88 11.15 -0.20
C ALA A 86 -12.39 9.86 -0.86
N VAL A 87 -11.50 9.16 -1.56
CA VAL A 87 -11.77 7.89 -2.25
C VAL A 87 -10.59 6.94 -2.09
N TYR A 88 -10.80 5.63 -2.26
CA TYR A 88 -9.66 4.73 -2.39
C TYR A 88 -8.88 5.05 -3.67
N PHE A 89 -7.59 4.78 -3.63
CA PHE A 89 -6.64 5.17 -4.66
C PHE A 89 -7.10 4.81 -6.08
N HIS A 90 -7.03 5.76 -7.01
CA HIS A 90 -7.42 5.60 -8.41
C HIS A 90 -8.86 5.11 -8.65
N LYS A 91 -9.77 5.25 -7.67
CA LYS A 91 -11.21 4.90 -7.84
C LYS A 91 -11.81 5.54 -9.08
N MET A 92 -11.45 6.80 -9.34
CA MET A 92 -11.99 7.59 -10.46
C MET A 92 -11.33 7.28 -11.81
N ILE A 93 -10.18 6.57 -11.80
CA ILE A 93 -9.48 6.13 -13.01
C ILE A 93 -9.87 4.69 -13.38
N CYS A 94 -9.88 3.80 -12.40
CA CYS A 94 -10.22 2.40 -12.56
C CYS A 94 -10.77 1.83 -11.25
N THR A 95 -12.08 1.63 -11.20
CA THR A 95 -12.82 1.17 -10.02
C THR A 95 -12.38 -0.21 -9.51
N HIS A 96 -11.80 -1.06 -10.35
CA HIS A 96 -11.39 -2.41 -9.96
C HIS A 96 -9.89 -2.56 -9.69
N CYS A 97 -9.04 -1.67 -10.23
CA CYS A 97 -7.58 -1.89 -10.25
C CYS A 97 -6.92 -1.79 -8.87
N GLN A 98 -7.38 -0.84 -8.06
CA GLN A 98 -6.80 -0.50 -6.75
C GLN A 98 -7.77 -0.75 -5.60
N ARG A 99 -8.90 -1.43 -5.89
CA ARG A 99 -9.84 -1.88 -4.87
C ARG A 99 -9.24 -3.06 -4.12
N PHE A 100 -8.98 -2.87 -2.83
CA PHE A 100 -8.45 -3.94 -1.97
C PHE A 100 -9.57 -4.82 -1.38
N PRO A 101 -9.29 -6.10 -1.07
CA PRO A 101 -10.24 -6.98 -0.41
C PRO A 101 -10.71 -6.45 0.94
N GLY A 102 -12.02 -6.51 1.24
CA GLY A 102 -12.60 -6.10 2.52
C GLY A 102 -12.68 -4.59 2.76
N ILE A 103 -12.63 -3.79 1.70
CA ILE A 103 -12.68 -2.33 1.75
C ILE A 103 -13.94 -1.78 2.44
N GLU A 104 -15.10 -2.42 2.25
CA GLU A 104 -16.36 -2.00 2.88
C GLU A 104 -16.25 -2.13 4.40
N GLY A 105 -15.81 -3.29 4.90
CA GLY A 105 -15.57 -3.51 6.32
C GLY A 105 -14.48 -2.59 6.89
N TRP A 106 -13.43 -2.29 6.10
CA TRP A 106 -12.41 -1.32 6.51
C TRP A 106 -13.00 0.08 6.71
N MET A 107 -13.93 0.52 5.86
CA MET A 107 -14.57 1.84 5.98
C MET A 107 -15.60 1.93 7.12
N GLU A 108 -16.21 0.79 7.50
CA GLU A 108 -17.23 0.73 8.55
C GLU A 108 -16.67 0.51 9.96
N THR A 109 -15.52 -0.16 10.06
CA THR A 109 -14.89 -0.48 11.34
C THR A 109 -14.47 0.77 12.09
N ASP A 110 -14.86 0.82 13.38
CA ASP A 110 -14.35 1.85 14.29
C ASP A 110 -12.82 1.79 14.31
N PRO A 111 -12.13 2.87 13.91
CA PRO A 111 -10.68 2.88 13.84
C PRO A 111 -10.00 2.53 15.16
N GLY A 112 -10.61 2.86 16.30
CA GLY A 112 -9.84 2.95 17.55
C GLY A 112 -8.56 3.80 17.34
N ASP A 113 -7.55 3.59 18.19
CA ASP A 113 -6.23 4.22 18.03
C ASP A 113 -5.12 3.23 17.64
N SER A 114 -5.46 1.95 17.48
CA SER A 114 -4.53 0.83 17.27
C SER A 114 -4.59 0.25 15.86
N ILE A 115 -3.44 -0.18 15.34
CA ILE A 115 -3.38 -1.00 14.12
C ILE A 115 -3.73 -2.45 14.47
N LYS A 116 -4.57 -3.08 13.65
CA LYS A 116 -4.93 -4.50 13.80
C LYS A 116 -5.02 -5.19 12.44
N PRO A 117 -4.83 -6.52 12.37
CA PRO A 117 -5.11 -7.27 11.15
C PRO A 117 -6.61 -7.23 10.84
N LEU A 118 -6.97 -6.87 9.62
CA LEU A 118 -8.36 -6.95 9.14
C LEU A 118 -8.65 -8.34 8.59
N LEU A 119 -7.87 -8.74 7.59
CA LEU A 119 -8.01 -10.01 6.89
C LEU A 119 -6.70 -10.40 6.22
N THR A 120 -6.59 -11.66 5.85
CA THR A 120 -5.49 -12.15 5.01
C THR A 120 -6.02 -12.43 3.61
N ALA A 121 -5.40 -11.79 2.62
CA ALA A 121 -5.72 -11.95 1.21
C ALA A 121 -4.64 -12.75 0.47
N LYS A 122 -5.04 -13.27 -0.68
CA LYS A 122 -4.17 -13.86 -1.69
C LYS A 122 -4.40 -13.16 -3.02
N ARG A 123 -3.41 -13.22 -3.91
CA ARG A 123 -3.48 -12.66 -5.27
C ARG A 123 -4.25 -13.61 -6.21
N GLU A 124 -5.53 -13.82 -5.90
CA GLU A 124 -6.46 -14.67 -6.65
C GLU A 124 -7.57 -13.81 -7.29
N VAL A 125 -8.32 -14.35 -8.24
CA VAL A 125 -9.47 -13.64 -8.85
C VAL A 125 -10.49 -13.31 -7.74
N PRO A 126 -11.02 -12.06 -7.66
CA PRO A 126 -10.89 -10.95 -8.61
C PRO A 126 -9.65 -10.05 -8.44
N PHE A 127 -8.88 -10.20 -7.35
CA PHE A 127 -7.75 -9.34 -6.96
C PHE A 127 -6.39 -9.70 -7.60
N HIS A 128 -6.38 -10.57 -8.60
CA HIS A 128 -5.17 -10.98 -9.32
C HIS A 128 -4.36 -9.84 -9.98
N ARG A 129 -4.91 -8.62 -10.08
CA ARG A 129 -4.21 -7.42 -10.60
C ARG A 129 -3.93 -6.34 -9.57
N TRP A 130 -4.23 -6.61 -8.31
CA TRP A 130 -4.04 -5.66 -7.24
C TRP A 130 -2.56 -5.54 -6.87
N GLU A 131 -2.07 -4.30 -6.80
CA GLU A 131 -0.68 -3.94 -6.47
C GLU A 131 -0.65 -3.12 -5.18
N PRO A 132 -0.75 -3.77 -4.00
CA PRO A 132 -0.72 -3.07 -2.72
C PRO A 132 0.66 -2.49 -2.40
N ILE A 133 0.65 -1.44 -1.60
CA ILE A 133 1.81 -1.00 -0.81
C ILE A 133 1.80 -1.77 0.51
N TYR A 134 2.98 -2.23 0.93
CA TYR A 134 3.10 -3.07 2.11
C TYR A 134 4.34 -2.74 2.94
N ILE A 135 4.29 -3.15 4.21
CA ILE A 135 5.46 -3.33 5.06
C ILE A 135 5.85 -4.80 4.97
N GLY A 136 7.06 -5.04 4.49
CA GLY A 136 7.66 -6.36 4.38
C GLY A 136 8.97 -6.42 5.14
N THR A 137 9.85 -7.31 4.70
CA THR A 137 11.20 -7.48 5.19
C THR A 137 12.22 -7.15 4.09
N LYS A 138 13.41 -7.74 4.15
CA LYS A 138 14.37 -7.79 3.04
C LYS A 138 14.31 -9.10 2.27
N SER A 139 13.47 -10.05 2.70
CA SER A 139 13.42 -11.43 2.20
C SER A 139 12.41 -11.64 1.08
N GLU A 140 11.54 -10.66 0.80
CA GLU A 140 10.64 -10.73 -0.35
C GLU A 140 11.46 -10.74 -1.65
N PRO A 141 10.96 -11.33 -2.75
CA PRO A 141 11.62 -11.24 -4.04
C PRO A 141 11.95 -9.79 -4.45
N PHE A 142 13.07 -9.60 -5.14
CA PHE A 142 13.42 -8.30 -5.70
C PHE A 142 12.47 -7.93 -6.84
N TYR A 143 12.32 -6.63 -7.10
CA TYR A 143 11.65 -6.20 -8.32
C TYR A 143 12.51 -6.55 -9.54
N ASN A 144 11.88 -6.96 -10.64
CA ASN A 144 12.61 -7.27 -11.86
C ASN A 144 13.20 -5.99 -12.48
N GLU A 145 14.52 -5.87 -12.44
CA GLU A 145 15.27 -4.69 -12.88
C GLU A 145 15.17 -4.41 -14.38
N LYS A 146 14.72 -5.39 -15.18
CA LYS A 146 14.44 -5.19 -16.61
C LYS A 146 13.15 -4.41 -16.85
N LEU A 147 12.28 -4.29 -15.85
CA LEU A 147 11.07 -3.48 -15.92
C LEU A 147 11.38 -2.07 -15.40
N SER A 148 11.28 -1.10 -16.29
CA SER A 148 11.53 0.32 -16.02
C SER A 148 10.30 1.19 -16.28
N TRP A 149 9.10 0.57 -16.24
CA TRP A 149 7.84 1.22 -16.59
C TRP A 149 7.15 1.73 -15.32
N GLU A 150 7.66 2.82 -14.75
CA GLU A 150 7.01 3.48 -13.62
C GLU A 150 5.53 3.78 -13.94
N GLY A 151 4.63 3.38 -13.04
CA GLY A 151 3.19 3.59 -13.21
C GLY A 151 2.51 2.62 -14.19
N LEU A 152 3.23 1.65 -14.76
CA LEU A 152 2.71 0.67 -15.72
C LEU A 152 2.92 -0.77 -15.23
N GLN A 153 2.32 -1.12 -14.10
CA GLN A 153 2.26 -2.50 -13.57
C GLN A 153 3.63 -3.15 -13.33
N ASP A 154 4.65 -2.36 -13.03
CA ASP A 154 6.01 -2.81 -12.75
C ASP A 154 6.13 -3.57 -11.42
N LYS A 155 5.14 -3.43 -10.51
CA LYS A 155 5.08 -4.12 -9.22
C LYS A 155 4.36 -5.48 -9.33
N MET A 156 3.54 -5.69 -10.37
CA MET A 156 2.75 -6.90 -10.60
C MET A 156 3.57 -8.19 -10.61
N LEU A 157 4.78 -8.16 -11.17
CA LEU A 157 5.61 -9.35 -11.31
C LEU A 157 6.14 -9.82 -9.95
N GLN A 158 6.62 -8.89 -9.12
CA GLN A 158 7.03 -9.21 -7.74
C GLN A 158 5.86 -9.80 -6.95
N MET A 159 4.68 -9.19 -7.07
CA MET A 159 3.45 -9.66 -6.42
C MET A 159 3.03 -11.07 -6.88
N LEU A 160 3.22 -11.39 -8.16
CA LEU A 160 2.99 -12.73 -8.69
C LEU A 160 3.99 -13.74 -8.12
N GLU A 161 5.28 -13.39 -8.06
CA GLU A 161 6.33 -14.25 -7.50
C GLU A 161 6.07 -14.55 -6.02
N MET A 162 5.76 -13.53 -5.23
CA MET A 162 5.33 -13.68 -3.84
C MET A 162 4.14 -14.63 -3.70
N CYS A 163 3.13 -14.50 -4.56
CA CYS A 163 1.97 -15.39 -4.56
C CYS A 163 2.36 -16.85 -4.85
N LEU A 164 3.26 -17.09 -5.81
CA LEU A 164 3.71 -18.43 -6.19
C LEU A 164 4.51 -19.12 -5.09
N ILE A 165 5.28 -18.37 -4.30
CA ILE A 165 6.05 -18.89 -3.15
C ILE A 165 5.25 -18.86 -1.84
N GLY A 166 3.94 -18.62 -1.90
CA GLY A 166 3.02 -18.79 -0.77
C GLY A 166 2.97 -17.61 0.22
N TYR A 167 3.34 -16.39 -0.20
CA TYR A 167 3.18 -15.22 0.67
C TYR A 167 1.72 -14.91 0.96
N LYS A 168 1.48 -14.46 2.20
CA LYS A 168 0.19 -13.98 2.68
C LYS A 168 0.17 -12.45 2.75
N PHE A 169 -0.89 -11.84 2.27
CA PHE A 169 -1.08 -10.39 2.30
C PHE A 169 -2.03 -10.02 3.44
N VAL A 170 -1.49 -9.61 4.57
CA VAL A 170 -2.28 -9.22 5.75
C VAL A 170 -2.69 -7.77 5.58
N ILE A 171 -3.97 -7.52 5.29
CA ILE A 171 -4.50 -6.16 5.18
C ILE A 171 -4.67 -5.59 6.58
N LEU A 172 -4.07 -4.44 6.81
CA LEU A 172 -4.15 -3.76 8.10
C LEU A 172 -5.40 -2.88 8.18
N ASP A 173 -6.08 -2.95 9.32
CA ASP A 173 -7.06 -1.97 9.75
C ASP A 173 -6.42 -0.92 10.66
N GLY A 174 -6.78 0.34 10.46
CA GLY A 174 -6.20 1.49 11.17
C GLY A 174 -5.27 2.35 10.31
N PRO A 175 -4.14 1.83 9.76
CA PRO A 175 -3.21 2.65 9.02
C PRO A 175 -3.68 2.84 7.57
N PHE A 176 -3.29 3.95 6.98
CA PHE A 176 -3.51 4.22 5.56
C PHE A 176 -2.39 5.11 5.02
N LEU A 177 -2.28 5.16 3.70
CA LEU A 177 -1.49 6.14 2.97
C LEU A 177 -2.41 7.08 2.21
N VAL A 178 -2.01 8.35 2.10
CA VAL A 178 -2.71 9.36 1.29
C VAL A 178 -1.84 9.72 0.10
N HIS A 179 -2.38 9.52 -1.10
CA HIS A 179 -1.82 10.08 -2.32
C HIS A 179 -2.13 11.58 -2.39
N TRP A 180 -1.11 12.39 -2.65
CA TRP A 180 -1.21 13.86 -2.76
C TRP A 180 -0.42 14.38 -3.98
N PRO A 181 -0.88 15.46 -4.64
CA PRO A 181 -2.09 16.24 -4.35
C PRO A 181 -3.32 15.75 -5.11
N GLY A 182 -4.47 15.73 -4.41
CA GLY A 182 -5.78 15.63 -5.04
C GLY A 182 -6.21 14.22 -5.47
N ILE A 183 -7.46 14.12 -5.92
CA ILE A 183 -8.02 12.90 -6.51
C ILE A 183 -7.75 12.90 -8.00
N LYS A 184 -7.02 11.91 -8.51
CA LYS A 184 -6.77 11.79 -9.96
C LYS A 184 -8.05 11.33 -10.67
N LYS A 185 -8.48 12.09 -11.68
CA LYS A 185 -9.72 11.83 -12.45
C LYS A 185 -9.48 11.27 -13.85
N THR A 186 -8.28 11.46 -14.38
CA THR A 186 -7.90 11.02 -15.73
C THR A 186 -6.55 10.33 -15.67
N LYS A 187 -6.31 9.40 -16.61
CA LYS A 187 -4.95 8.93 -16.89
C LYS A 187 -4.23 10.05 -17.63
N THR A 188 -3.45 10.86 -16.93
CA THR A 188 -2.41 11.62 -17.60
C THR A 188 -1.42 10.61 -18.17
N LYS A 189 -1.02 10.80 -19.43
CA LYS A 189 0.21 10.17 -19.92
C LYS A 189 1.32 10.89 -19.18
N ASP A 190 1.92 10.24 -18.20
CA ASP A 190 3.18 10.73 -17.65
C ASP A 190 4.20 10.69 -18.82
N GLU A 191 4.71 11.87 -19.22
CA GLU A 191 5.63 12.08 -20.36
C GLU A 191 7.08 11.59 -20.11
#